data_AF-A0A528AMG8-F1
#
_entry.id   AF-A0A528AMG8-F1
#
_cell.length_a   1.000
_cell.length_b   1.000
_cell.length_c   1.000
_cell.angle_alpha   90.00
_cell.angle_beta   90.00
_cell.angle_gamma   90.00
#
_symmetry.space_group_name_H-M   'P 1'
#
loop_
_entity.id
_entity.type
_entity.pdbx_description
1 polymer ?
#
loop_
_entity_poly.entity_id
_entity_poly.type
_entity_poly.pdbx_seq_one_letter_code
_entity_poly.pdbx_strand_id
1 'polypeptide(L)' 'FGSTDLRNQGWGYTNWYQRYVSMASPNQFLFDDTGKPLINSEQGIAATNEYIASLAHHSPDAISWGWPEQYGNFAKGGA' A
#
# COMPACT_ATOMS: atom_id res chain seq x y z
N PHE A 1 11.93 -11.72 -2.03
CA PHE A 1 11.02 -10.63 -1.62
C PHE A 1 9.81 -11.25 -0.96
N GLY A 2 9.29 -10.64 0.10
CA GLY A 2 8.16 -11.11 0.91
C GLY A 2 6.91 -10.23 0.81
N SER A 3 6.87 -9.28 -0.13
CA SER A 3 5.72 -8.40 -0.35
C SER A 3 5.32 -8.46 -1.82
N THR A 4 4.01 -8.50 -2.07
CA THR A 4 3.38 -8.54 -3.40
C THR A 4 2.70 -7.23 -3.78
N ASP A 5 2.90 -6.20 -2.96
CA ASP A 5 2.22 -4.93 -3.08
C ASP A 5 2.81 -4.17 -4.27
N LEU A 6 1.97 -3.81 -5.25
CA LEU A 6 2.41 -2.94 -6.33
C LEU A 6 2.73 -1.56 -5.77
N ARG A 7 3.82 -0.94 -6.21
CA ARG A 7 4.27 0.38 -5.70
C ARG A 7 4.35 1.46 -6.76
N ASN A 8 4.09 1.12 -8.02
CA ASN A 8 4.06 2.13 -9.08
C ASN A 8 2.92 3.12 -8.90
N GLN A 9 3.02 4.27 -9.57
CA GLN A 9 2.05 5.36 -9.43
C GLN A 9 0.62 4.96 -9.85
N GLY A 10 0.48 3.99 -10.76
CA GLY A 10 -0.82 3.53 -11.25
C GLY A 10 -1.57 2.62 -10.26
N TRP A 11 -0.85 1.75 -9.55
CA TRP A 11 -1.47 0.71 -8.72
C TRP A 11 -1.16 0.85 -7.22
N GLY A 12 -0.12 1.57 -6.82
CA GLY A 12 0.30 1.61 -5.42
C GLY A 12 -0.73 2.15 -4.45
N TYR A 13 -1.64 2.99 -4.92
CA TYR A 13 -2.74 3.49 -4.09
C TYR A 13 -3.69 2.37 -3.63
N THR A 14 -3.84 1.26 -4.39
CA THR A 14 -4.75 0.17 -4.00
C THR A 14 -4.21 -0.60 -2.80
N ASN A 15 -2.90 -0.90 -2.79
CA ASN A 15 -2.24 -1.53 -1.66
C ASN A 15 -2.12 -0.59 -0.45
N TRP A 16 -1.88 0.71 -0.66
CA TRP A 16 -1.96 1.71 0.41
C TRP A 16 -3.38 1.78 1.01
N TYR A 17 -4.41 1.77 0.17
CA TYR A 17 -5.80 1.88 0.59
C TYR A 17 -6.23 0.70 1.49
N GLN A 18 -5.85 -0.52 1.14
CA GLN A 18 -6.10 -1.72 1.96
C GLN A 18 -5.52 -1.59 3.37
N ARG A 19 -4.31 -1.02 3.47
CA ARG A 19 -3.69 -0.68 4.76
C ARG A 19 -4.49 0.38 5.51
N TYR A 20 -4.78 1.50 4.84
CA TYR A 20 -5.48 2.64 5.44
C TYR A 20 -6.82 2.24 6.06
N VAL A 21 -7.68 1.52 5.32
CA VAL A 21 -9.02 1.14 5.82
C VAL A 21 -8.97 0.22 7.04
N SER A 22 -7.86 -0.49 7.23
CA SER A 22 -7.64 -1.42 8.34
C SER A 22 -7.11 -0.75 9.61
N MET A 23 -6.83 0.56 9.59
CA MET A 23 -6.24 1.30 10.72
C MET A 23 -7.23 1.63 11.85
N ALA A 24 -8.51 1.32 11.71
CA ALA A 24 -9.53 1.53 12.72
C ALA A 24 -10.56 0.38 12.70
N SER A 25 -11.33 0.26 13.79
CA SER A 25 -12.41 -0.73 13.91
C SER A 25 -13.75 0.00 14.10
N PRO A 26 -14.79 -0.29 13.28
CA PRO A 26 -14.84 -1.34 12.26
C PRO A 26 -14.09 -1.00 10.95
N ASN A 27 -13.92 0.28 10.60
CA ASN A 27 -13.16 0.71 9.41
C ASN A 27 -12.62 2.14 9.61
N GLN A 28 -11.50 2.45 8.95
CA GLN A 28 -11.05 3.83 8.78
C GLN A 28 -11.62 4.42 7.48
N PHE A 29 -12.34 5.53 7.59
CA PHE A 29 -12.99 6.19 6.45
C PHE A 29 -12.08 7.21 5.76
N LEU A 30 -12.31 7.43 4.46
CA LEU A 30 -11.57 8.45 3.69
C LEU A 30 -12.00 9.88 4.02
N PHE A 31 -13.26 10.04 4.45
CA PHE A 31 -13.87 11.31 4.78
C PHE A 31 -14.67 11.17 6.08
N ASP A 32 -14.80 12.27 6.82
CA ASP A 32 -15.79 12.34 7.90
C ASP A 32 -17.19 12.70 7.38
N ASP A 33 -18.16 12.77 8.28
CA ASP A 33 -19.57 13.08 7.96
C ASP A 33 -19.77 14.47 7.35
N THR A 34 -18.76 15.35 7.41
CA THR A 34 -18.77 16.68 6.79
C THR A 34 -18.11 16.71 5.41
N GLY A 35 -17.59 15.57 4.95
CA GLY A 35 -16.83 15.46 3.70
C GLY A 35 -15.38 15.93 3.82
N LYS A 36 -14.86 16.15 5.04
CA LYS A 36 -13.46 16.51 5.24
C LYS A 36 -12.58 15.27 4.99
N PRO A 37 -11.52 15.37 4.16
CA PRO A 37 -10.58 14.26 3.97
C PRO A 37 -9.87 13.89 5.28
N LEU A 38 -9.74 12.58 5.52
CA LEU A 38 -9.08 12.01 6.71
C LEU A 38 -7.73 11.37 6.39
N ILE A 39 -7.24 11.45 5.15
CA ILE A 39 -5.99 10.81 4.70
C ILE A 39 -4.73 11.34 5.41
N ASN A 40 -4.80 12.52 6.03
CA ASN A 40 -3.72 13.13 6.81
C ASN A 40 -3.93 13.01 8.34
N SER A 41 -4.88 12.19 8.77
CA SER A 41 -5.05 11.80 10.18
C SER A 41 -3.86 10.96 10.69
N GLU A 42 -3.83 10.69 11.99
CA GLU A 42 -2.86 9.77 12.60
C GLU A 42 -2.86 8.39 11.92
N GLN A 43 -4.05 7.88 11.56
CA GLN A 43 -4.22 6.62 10.85
C GLN A 43 -3.62 6.68 9.42
N GLY A 44 -3.80 7.81 8.73
CA GLY A 44 -3.24 8.04 7.40
C GLY A 44 -1.70 8.09 7.41
N ILE A 45 -1.14 8.79 8.40
CA ILE A 45 0.31 8.85 8.62
C ILE A 45 0.84 7.45 8.95
N ALA A 46 0.20 6.73 9.86
CA ALA A 46 0.63 5.39 10.26
C ALA A 46 0.53 4.38 9.11
N ALA A 47 -0.56 4.39 8.33
CA ALA A 47 -0.68 3.56 7.13
C ALA A 47 0.43 3.85 6.11
N THR A 48 0.80 5.12 5.96
CA THR A 48 1.87 5.55 5.05
C THR A 48 3.24 5.11 5.54
N ASN A 49 3.51 5.19 6.84
CA ASN A 49 4.75 4.68 7.44
C ASN A 49 4.89 3.17 7.27
N GLU A 50 3.83 2.39 7.51
CA GLU A 50 3.80 0.94 7.26
C GLU A 50 3.98 0.61 5.77
N TYR A 51 3.34 1.40 4.91
CA TYR A 51 3.50 1.27 3.46
C TYR A 51 4.97 1.51 3.06
N ILE A 52 5.65 2.51 3.61
CA ILE A 52 7.08 2.74 3.34
C ILE A 52 7.95 1.63 3.94
N ALA A 53 7.72 1.26 5.21
CA ALA A 53 8.52 0.26 5.92
C ALA A 53 8.49 -1.10 5.21
N SER A 54 7.35 -1.49 4.65
CA SER A 54 7.20 -2.74 3.91
C SER A 54 8.04 -2.82 2.61
N LEU A 55 8.59 -1.72 2.10
CA LEU A 55 9.56 -1.74 0.99
C LEU A 55 10.82 -2.55 1.34
N ALA A 56 11.18 -2.67 2.62
CA ALA A 56 12.30 -3.50 3.07
C ALA A 56 12.14 -4.99 2.70
N HIS A 57 10.91 -5.42 2.41
CA HIS A 57 10.60 -6.79 1.99
C HIS A 57 10.35 -6.92 0.47
N HIS A 58 10.47 -5.83 -0.29
CA HIS A 58 10.20 -5.81 -1.73
C HIS A 58 11.51 -5.70 -2.54
N SER A 59 11.40 -5.85 -3.85
CA SER A 59 12.47 -5.49 -4.80
C SER A 59 12.94 -4.05 -4.59
N PRO A 60 14.25 -3.73 -4.71
CA PRO A 60 14.73 -2.34 -4.74
C PRO A 60 14.06 -1.50 -5.84
N ASP A 61 13.62 -2.15 -6.91
CA ASP A 61 12.92 -1.52 -8.04
C ASP A 61 11.39 -1.46 -7.82
N ALA A 62 10.88 -1.70 -6.61
CA ALA A 62 9.44 -1.80 -6.33
C ALA A 62 8.62 -0.65 -6.94
N ILE A 63 9.13 0.58 -6.85
CA ILE A 63 8.43 1.81 -7.27
C ILE A 63 8.20 1.83 -8.79
N SER A 64 8.96 1.08 -9.59
CA SER A 64 8.74 0.97 -11.04
C SER A 64 7.87 -0.24 -11.43
N TRP A 65 7.64 -1.19 -10.52
CA TRP A 65 6.96 -2.44 -10.84
C TRP A 65 5.45 -2.30 -10.94
N GLY A 66 4.90 -2.80 -12.06
CA GLY A 66 3.50 -3.11 -12.22
C GLY A 66 3.25 -4.62 -12.19
N TRP A 67 2.07 -5.00 -12.68
CA TRP A 67 1.71 -6.41 -12.82
C TRP A 67 2.70 -7.25 -13.66
N PRO A 68 3.24 -6.77 -14.80
CA PRO A 68 4.17 -7.58 -15.59
C PRO A 68 5.41 -8.04 -14.81
N GLU A 69 6.03 -7.13 -14.06
CA GLU A 69 7.20 -7.44 -13.23
C GLU A 69 6.80 -8.34 -12.06
N GLN A 70 5.66 -8.07 -11.43
CA GLN A 70 5.17 -8.85 -10.31
C GLN A 70 4.84 -10.30 -10.70
N TYR A 71 4.20 -10.53 -11.85
CA TYR A 71 3.97 -11.87 -12.37
C TYR A 71 5.28 -12.61 -12.67
N GLY A 72 6.28 -11.89 -13.20
CA GLY A 72 7.62 -12.43 -13.40
C GLY A 72 8.30 -12.82 -12.08
N ASN A 73 8.07 -12.07 -11.00
CA ASN A 73 8.55 -12.41 -9.66
C ASN A 73 7.87 -13.68 -9.12
N PHE A 74 6.54 -13.78 -9.24
CA PHE A 74 5.79 -14.98 -8.84
C PHE A 74 6.28 -16.24 -9.57
N ALA A 75 6.51 -16.14 -10.89
CA ALA A 75 6.99 -17.26 -11.70
C ALA A 75 8.38 -17.79 -11.29
N LYS A 76 9.17 -16.96 -10.59
CA LYS A 76 10.50 -17.33 -10.05
C LYS A 76 10.44 -17.82 -8.60
N GLY A 77 9.25 -18.02 -8.05
CA GLY A 77 9.04 -18.39 -6.65
C GLY A 77 9.21 -17.23 -5.67
N GLY A 78 9.21 -15.99 -6.16
CA GLY A 78 9.10 -14.80 -5.32
C GLY A 78 7.70 -14.66 -4.74
N ALA A 79 7.58 -13.91 -3.65
CA ALA A 79 6.28 -13.56 -3.08
C ALA A 79 5.43 -12.81 -4.09
#